data_AF-A0A3R6J0B6-F1
#
_entry.id   AF-A0A3R6J0B6-F1
#
_cell.length_a   1.000
_cell.length_b   1.000
_cell.length_c   1.000
_cell.angle_alpha   90.00
_cell.angle_beta   90.00
_cell.angle_gamma   90.00
#
_symmetry.space_group_name_H-M   'P 1'
#
loop_
_entity.id
_entity.type
_entity.pdbx_description
1 polymer ?
#
loop_
_entity_poly.entity_id
_entity_poly.type
_entity_poly.pdbx_seq_one_letter_code
_entity_poly.pdbx_strand_id
1 'polypeptide(L)'
;MTVERPVTIYRLLRTIRDCSAKEVADELLVSSTYIGVIERQIRTPSVRFDRAFADLMGVPEELIRSFIISENDTFATALWRLTQKMYQLGCLE
;
A
#
# COMPACT_ATOMS: atom_id res chain seq x y z
N MET A 1 -22.14 11.14 5.57
CA MET A 1 -21.37 10.09 6.24
C MET A 1 -20.08 9.90 5.45
N THR A 2 -18.96 10.41 5.95
CA THR A 2 -17.64 10.10 5.40
C THR A 2 -17.38 8.62 5.69
N VAL A 3 -17.53 7.76 4.69
CA VAL A 3 -17.16 6.35 4.80
C VAL A 3 -15.67 6.31 5.07
N GLU A 4 -15.30 5.94 6.29
CA GLU A 4 -13.90 5.82 6.69
C GLU A 4 -13.27 4.75 5.80
N ARG A 5 -12.30 5.17 4.98
CA ARG A 5 -11.69 4.26 4.02
C ARG A 5 -10.77 3.29 4.77
N PRO A 6 -10.80 1.98 4.49
CA PRO A 6 -9.92 1.01 5.13
C PRO A 6 -8.46 1.43 5.07
N VAL A 7 -7.72 1.12 6.13
CA VAL A 7 -6.27 1.25 6.18
C VAL A 7 -5.68 -0.01 5.55
N THR A 8 -4.96 0.14 4.44
CA THR A 8 -4.34 -0.97 3.70
C THR A 8 -2.89 -0.65 3.41
N ILE A 9 -2.04 -1.68 3.35
CA ILE A 9 -0.62 -1.49 3.04
C ILE A 9 -0.41 -0.80 1.69
N TYR A 10 -1.21 -1.12 0.67
CA TYR A 10 -1.12 -0.46 -0.64
C TYR A 10 -1.37 1.04 -0.52
N ARG A 11 -2.41 1.44 0.22
CA ARG A 11 -2.73 2.86 0.42
C ARG A 11 -1.66 3.56 1.26
N LEU A 12 -1.10 2.89 2.26
CA LEU A 12 -0.03 3.44 3.09
C LEU A 12 1.25 3.65 2.28
N LEU A 13 1.73 2.63 1.56
CA LEU A 13 2.91 2.72 0.69
C LEU A 13 2.77 3.83 -0.35
N ARG A 14 1.61 3.89 -0.99
CA ARG A 14 1.30 4.92 -1.99
C ARG A 14 1.28 6.33 -1.38
N THR A 15 0.88 6.46 -0.11
CA THR A 15 0.93 7.73 0.62
C THR A 15 2.37 8.11 0.99
N ILE A 16 3.20 7.14 1.41
CA ILE A 16 4.62 7.38 1.73
C ILE A 16 5.39 7.84 0.48
N ARG A 17 5.07 7.27 -0.69
CA ARG A 17 5.70 7.61 -1.98
C ARG A 17 5.06 8.81 -2.69
N ASP A 18 4.07 9.45 -2.07
CA ASP A 18 3.32 10.58 -2.63
C ASP A 18 2.79 10.32 -4.06
N CYS A 19 2.28 9.12 -4.32
CA CYS A 19 1.70 8.74 -5.61
C CYS A 19 0.17 8.73 -5.55
N SER A 20 -0.48 9.06 -6.66
CA SER A 20 -1.92 8.89 -6.83
C SER A 20 -2.29 7.45 -7.23
N ALA A 21 -3.54 7.04 -6.99
CA ALA A 21 -4.02 5.73 -7.42
C ALA A 21 -4.04 5.60 -8.95
N LYS A 22 -4.12 6.73 -9.66
CA LYS A 22 -4.04 6.77 -11.13
C LYS A 22 -2.62 6.50 -11.60
N GLU A 23 -1.62 7.19 -11.05
CA GLU A 23 -0.21 6.97 -11.42
C GLU A 23 0.19 5.52 -11.18
N VAL A 24 -0.17 4.94 -10.04
CA VAL A 24 0.10 3.51 -9.78
C VAL A 24 -0.62 2.58 -10.76
N ALA A 25 -1.85 2.90 -11.14
CA ALA A 25 -2.57 2.10 -12.13
C ALA A 25 -1.91 2.14 -13.51
N ASP A 26 -1.47 3.34 -13.93
CA ASP A 26 -0.79 3.57 -15.19
C ASP A 26 0.55 2.81 -15.23
N GLU A 27 1.36 2.91 -14.16
CA GLU A 27 2.64 2.18 -14.04
C GLU A 27 2.47 0.65 -14.03
N LEU A 28 1.43 0.15 -13.35
CA LEU A 28 1.17 -1.29 -13.26
C LEU A 28 0.35 -1.85 -14.44
N LEU A 29 0.00 -1.00 -15.42
CA LEU A 29 -0.84 -1.34 -16.57
C LEU A 29 -2.18 -2.01 -16.15
N VAL A 30 -2.81 -1.48 -15.10
CA VAL A 30 -4.12 -1.91 -14.59
C VAL A 30 -5.11 -0.75 -14.62
N SER A 31 -6.40 -1.01 -14.39
CA SER A 31 -7.37 0.08 -14.27
C SER A 31 -7.24 0.79 -12.92
N SER A 32 -7.46 2.11 -12.90
CA SER A 32 -7.54 2.87 -11.64
C SER A 32 -8.62 2.34 -10.70
N THR A 33 -9.72 1.82 -11.25
CA THR A 33 -10.77 1.11 -10.51
C THR A 33 -10.22 -0.12 -9.79
N TYR A 34 -9.29 -0.86 -10.40
CA TYR A 34 -8.66 -2.04 -9.79
C TYR A 34 -7.88 -1.68 -8.52
N ILE A 35 -7.12 -0.60 -8.54
CA ILE A 35 -6.44 -0.07 -7.34
C ILE A 35 -7.47 0.30 -6.26
N GLY A 36 -8.55 0.99 -6.66
CA GLY A 36 -9.61 1.38 -5.74
C GLY A 36 -10.31 0.22 -5.05
N VAL A 37 -10.56 -0.90 -5.74
CA VAL A 37 -11.18 -2.09 -5.11
C VAL A 37 -10.21 -2.86 -4.20
N ILE A 38 -8.90 -2.84 -4.49
CA ILE A 38 -7.87 -3.39 -3.61
C ILE A 38 -7.76 -2.57 -2.32
N GLU A 39 -7.67 -1.24 -2.43
CA GLU A 39 -7.56 -0.36 -1.26
C GLU A 39 -8.81 -0.38 -0.36
N ARG A 40 -9.96 -0.77 -0.92
CA ARG A 40 -11.21 -0.98 -0.18
C ARG A 40 -11.37 -2.40 0.37
N GLN A 41 -10.38 -3.26 0.18
CA GLN A 41 -10.41 -4.69 0.55
C GLN A 41 -11.59 -5.47 -0.09
N ILE A 42 -12.14 -4.96 -1.19
CA ILE A 42 -13.20 -5.64 -1.94
C ILE A 42 -12.61 -6.81 -2.74
N ARG A 43 -11.35 -6.69 -3.15
CA ARG A 43 -10.64 -7.69 -3.93
C ARG A 43 -9.23 -7.90 -3.39
N THR A 44 -8.87 -9.17 -3.21
CA THR A 44 -7.49 -9.58 -2.95
C THR A 44 -6.69 -9.54 -4.26
N PRO A 45 -5.56 -8.82 -4.32
CA PRO A 45 -4.70 -8.82 -5.49
C PRO A 45 -4.01 -10.17 -5.68
N SER A 46 -3.45 -10.38 -6.89
CA SER A 46 -2.64 -11.56 -7.16
C SER A 46 -1.22 -11.39 -6.63
N VAL A 47 -0.53 -12.51 -6.39
CA VAL A 47 0.91 -12.51 -6.03
C VAL A 47 1.76 -11.72 -7.03
N ARG A 48 1.43 -11.80 -8.33
CA ARG A 48 2.13 -11.04 -9.37
C ARG A 48 1.94 -9.54 -9.18
N PHE A 49 0.75 -9.11 -8.77
CA PHE A 49 0.47 -7.72 -8.48
C PHE A 49 1.24 -7.25 -7.25
N ASP A 50 1.28 -8.05 -6.18
CA ASP A 50 2.04 -7.70 -4.97
C ASP A 50 3.52 -7.47 -5.27
N ARG A 51 4.12 -8.34 -6.09
CA ARG A 51 5.50 -8.17 -6.54
C ARG A 51 5.68 -6.87 -7.33
N ALA A 52 4.87 -6.66 -8.37
CA ALA A 52 5.00 -5.47 -9.20
C ALA A 52 4.76 -4.18 -8.41
N PHE A 53 3.85 -4.21 -7.44
CA PHE A 53 3.58 -3.08 -6.54
C PHE A 53 4.75 -2.86 -5.57
N ALA A 54 5.35 -3.92 -5.03
CA ALA A 54 6.52 -3.83 -4.16
C ALA A 54 7.71 -3.21 -4.90
N ASP A 55 7.96 -3.67 -6.12
CA ASP A 55 9.01 -3.14 -7.00
C ASP A 55 8.79 -1.65 -7.28
N LEU A 56 7.57 -1.26 -7.67
CA LEU A 56 7.20 0.14 -7.91
C LEU A 56 7.41 1.02 -6.66
N MET A 57 7.09 0.48 -5.48
CA MET A 57 7.22 1.20 -4.21
C MET A 57 8.63 1.11 -3.61
N GLY A 58 9.57 0.42 -4.26
CA GLY A 58 10.94 0.23 -3.77
C GLY A 58 10.99 -0.45 -2.40
N VAL A 59 10.16 -1.47 -2.18
CA VAL A 59 10.10 -2.24 -0.92
C VAL A 59 10.18 -3.73 -1.21
N PRO A 60 10.65 -4.56 -0.26
CA PRO A 60 10.62 -6.01 -0.44
C PRO A 60 9.19 -6.55 -0.48
N GLU A 61 8.93 -7.56 -1.31
CA GLU A 61 7.62 -8.23 -1.41
C GLU A 61 7.16 -8.78 -0.04
N GLU A 62 8.10 -9.22 0.81
CA GLU A 62 7.78 -9.68 2.16
C GLU A 62 7.18 -8.58 3.05
N LEU A 63 7.48 -7.29 2.79
CA LEU A 63 6.88 -6.20 3.57
C LEU A 63 5.37 -6.14 3.35
N ILE A 64 4.92 -6.26 2.10
CA ILE A 64 3.49 -6.26 1.74
C ILE A 64 2.76 -7.40 2.45
N ARG A 65 3.39 -8.58 2.52
CA ARG A 65 2.79 -9.79 3.10
C ARG A 65 2.87 -9.86 4.62
N SER A 66 3.91 -9.29 5.23
CA SER A 66 4.18 -9.42 6.67
C SER A 66 3.70 -8.23 7.50
N PHE A 67 3.35 -7.10 6.89
CA PHE A 67 2.90 -5.94 7.62
C PHE A 67 1.44 -6.07 8.03
N ILE A 68 1.23 -6.32 9.32
CA ILE A 68 -0.09 -6.49 9.92
C ILE A 68 -0.60 -5.14 10.44
N ILE A 69 -1.74 -4.72 9.92
CA ILE A 69 -2.51 -3.58 10.40
C ILE A 69 -3.54 -4.11 11.39
N SER A 70 -3.46 -3.65 12.63
CA SER A 70 -4.38 -4.04 13.70
C SER A 70 -5.69 -3.28 13.56
N GLU A 71 -6.79 -3.83 14.08
CA GLU A 71 -8.11 -3.16 14.07
C GLU A 71 -8.10 -1.80 14.79
N ASN A 72 -7.22 -1.65 15.78
CA ASN A 72 -7.05 -0.40 16.52
C ASN A 72 -6.07 0.59 15.87
N ASP A 73 -5.40 0.22 14.78
CA ASP A 73 -4.47 1.12 14.11
C ASP A 73 -5.23 2.20 13.34
N THR A 74 -5.03 3.46 13.73
CA THR A 74 -5.43 4.58 12.87
C THR A 74 -4.55 4.62 11.62
N PHE A 75 -5.02 5.30 10.57
CA PHE A 75 -4.21 5.52 9.37
C PHE A 75 -2.85 6.15 9.72
N ALA A 76 -2.82 7.14 10.60
CA ALA A 76 -1.59 7.82 11.01
C ALA A 76 -0.63 6.89 11.76
N THR A 77 -1.15 6.07 12.68
CA THR A 77 -0.36 5.11 13.46
C THR A 77 0.26 4.04 12.54
N ALA A 78 -0.54 3.49 11.62
CA ALA A 78 -0.07 2.50 10.66
C ALA A 78 0.95 3.09 9.67
N LEU A 79 0.72 4.31 9.20
CA LEU A 79 1.64 5.02 8.32
C LEU A 79 2.99 5.21 9.00
N TRP A 80 3.01 5.74 10.22
CA TRP A 80 4.23 5.93 10.99
C TRP A 80 4.99 4.60 11.19
N ARG A 81 4.31 3.53 11.61
CA ARG A 81 4.93 2.20 11.78
C ARG A 81 5.52 1.66 10.48
N LEU A 82 4.83 1.84 9.37
CA LEU A 82 5.32 1.41 8.06
C LEU A 82 6.56 2.21 7.64
N THR A 83 6.54 3.53 7.81
CA THR A 83 7.68 4.41 7.53
C THR A 83 8.91 3.99 8.35
N GLN A 84 8.74 3.71 9.65
CA GLN A 84 9.84 3.23 10.50
C GLN A 84 10.41 1.89 9.99
N LYS A 85 9.54 0.95 9.59
CA LYS A 85 9.99 -0.34 9.05
C LYS A 85 10.70 -0.17 7.70
N MET A 86 10.23 0.73 6.84
CA MET A 86 10.89 1.06 5.57
C MET A 86 12.28 1.69 5.79
N TYR A 87 12.43 2.56 6.79
CA TYR A 87 13.73 3.13 7.16
C TYR A 87 14.71 2.05 7.63
N GLN A 88 14.25 1.12 8.48
CA GLN A 88 15.06 -0.03 8.94
C GLN A 88 15.51 -0.96 7.79
N LEU A 89 14.70 -1.05 6.74
CA LEU A 89 14.99 -1.84 5.54
C LEU A 89 15.85 -1.09 4.50
N GLY A 90 16.17 0.19 4.73
CA GLY A 90 16.89 1.02 3.76
C GLY A 90 16.07 1.39 2.52
N CYS A 91 14.74 1.35 2.61
CA CYS A 91 13.83 1.70 1.51
C CYS A 91 13.55 3.21 1.42
N LEU A 92 13.94 3.97 2.43
CA LEU A 92 13.82 5.42 2.55
C LEU A 92 15.19 6.00 2.93
N GLU A 93 15.56 7.11 2.30
CA GLU A 93 16.76 7.90 2.62
C GLU A 93 16.52 8.86 3.80
#